data_AF-A0AAJ1KXI9-F1
#
_entry.id   AF-A0AAJ1KXI9-F1
#
_cell.length_a   1.000
_cell.length_b   1.000
_cell.length_c   1.000
_cell.angle_alpha   90.00
_cell.angle_beta   90.00
_cell.angle_gamma   90.00
#
_symmetry.space_group_name_H-M   'P 1'
#
loop_
_entity.id
_entity.type
_entity.pdbx_description
1 polymer ?
#
loop_
_entity_poly.entity_id
_entity_poly.type
_entity_poly.pdbx_seq_one_letter_code
_entity_poly.pdbx_strand_id
1 'polypeptide(L)' 'RGLVTEMTDPGDELQASHPLRDAKVVVEDIEDNPGFFRVKLYAVPHFQVEGMDVNLSLVSQMPKAKA' A
#
# COMPACT_ATOMS: atom_id res chain seq x y z
N ARG A 1 -16.04 0.13 0.99
CA ARG A 1 -14.76 -0.61 1.17
C ARG A 1 -14.37 -1.49 -0.02
N GLY A 2 -15.12 -1.48 -1.15
CA GLY A 2 -14.86 -2.42 -2.26
C GLY A 2 -13.62 -2.17 -3.13
N LEU A 3 -12.73 -1.25 -2.74
CA LEU A 3 -11.46 -0.97 -3.44
C LEU A 3 -10.25 -1.25 -2.53
N VAL A 4 -10.47 -1.83 -1.35
CA VAL A 4 -9.45 -2.10 -0.35
C VAL A 4 -9.23 -3.60 -0.19
N THR A 5 -7.98 -4.06 -0.19
CA THR A 5 -7.61 -5.44 0.19
C THR A 5 -6.48 -5.44 1.23
N GLU A 6 -6.73 -6.06 2.39
CA GLU A 6 -5.78 -6.14 3.51
C GLU A 6 -4.92 -7.43 3.45
N MET A 7 -5.08 -8.25 2.41
CA MET A 7 -4.29 -9.47 2.23
C MET A 7 -2.80 -9.14 2.15
N THR A 8 -1.97 -9.97 2.79
CA THR A 8 -0.52 -9.73 2.87
C THR A 8 0.19 -10.00 1.53
N ASP A 9 -0.32 -10.96 0.76
CA ASP A 9 0.18 -11.35 -0.56
C ASP A 9 -1.01 -11.64 -1.50
N PRO A 10 -1.73 -10.59 -1.96
CA PRO A 10 -2.81 -10.76 -2.91
C PRO A 10 -2.24 -11.10 -4.28
N GLY A 11 -2.91 -11.99 -5.03
CA GLY A 11 -2.56 -12.20 -6.44
C GLY A 11 -2.80 -10.95 -7.29
N ASP A 12 -2.09 -10.85 -8.41
CA ASP A 12 -2.08 -9.67 -9.30
C ASP A 12 -3.48 -9.17 -9.69
N GLU A 13 -4.40 -10.09 -10.00
CA GLU A 13 -5.78 -9.75 -10.39
C GLU A 13 -6.56 -9.07 -9.25
N LEU A 14 -6.35 -9.55 -8.01
CA LEU A 14 -6.98 -8.96 -6.83
C LEU A 14 -6.36 -7.59 -6.51
N GLN A 15 -5.05 -7.47 -6.62
CA GLN A 15 -4.33 -6.22 -6.40
C GLN A 15 -4.70 -5.14 -7.43
N ALA A 16 -4.92 -5.53 -8.68
CA ALA A 16 -5.37 -4.62 -9.74
C ALA A 16 -6.82 -4.16 -9.54
N SER A 17 -7.71 -5.06 -9.11
CA SER A 17 -9.12 -4.74 -8.85
C SER A 17 -9.35 -3.98 -7.54
N HIS A 18 -8.46 -4.12 -6.56
CA HIS A 18 -8.50 -3.46 -5.25
C HIS A 18 -7.20 -2.68 -5.03
N PRO A 19 -7.06 -1.48 -5.62
CA PRO A 19 -5.77 -0.77 -5.69
C PRO A 19 -5.27 -0.21 -4.35
N LEU A 20 -6.13 -0.17 -3.33
CA LEU A 20 -5.79 0.34 -2.01
C LEU A 20 -5.52 -0.82 -1.04
N ARG A 21 -4.45 -0.72 -0.28
CA ARG A 21 -4.17 -1.61 0.85
C ARG A 21 -4.92 -1.21 2.11
N ASP A 22 -5.10 0.09 2.31
CA ASP A 22 -5.89 0.66 3.40
C ASP A 22 -6.56 1.98 2.96
N ALA A 23 -7.70 2.29 3.55
CA ALA A 23 -8.37 3.56 3.36
C ALA A 23 -9.16 3.98 4.61
N LYS A 24 -9.01 5.24 5.01
CA LYS A 24 -9.70 5.82 6.16
C LYS A 24 -10.37 7.13 5.78
N VAL A 25 -11.60 7.29 6.24
CA VAL A 25 -12.37 8.54 6.09
C VAL A 25 -12.63 9.10 7.48
N VAL A 26 -12.31 10.38 7.67
CA VAL A 26 -12.66 11.14 8.87
C VAL A 26 -13.58 12.27 8.45
N VAL A 27 -14.72 12.36 9.12
CA VAL A 27 -15.70 13.44 8.93
C VAL A 27 -15.72 14.27 10.20
N GLU A 28 -15.53 15.58 10.05
CA GLU A 28 -15.52 16.56 11.13
C GLU A 28 -16.63 17.57 10.89
N ASP A 29 -17.36 17.93 11.94
CA ASP A 29 -18.34 19.01 11.89
C ASP A 29 -17.66 20.37 11.73
N ILE A 30 -18.33 21.30 11.07
CA ILE A 30 -17.93 22.71 11.01
C ILE A 30 -18.93 23.50 11.87
N GLU A 31 -18.55 23.78 13.12
CA GLU A 31 -19.45 24.40 14.12
C GLU A 31 -20.06 25.73 13.64
N ASP A 32 -19.31 26.53 12.89
CA ASP A 32 -19.75 27.83 12.36
C ASP A 32 -20.72 27.72 11.17
N ASN A 33 -20.92 26.52 10.60
CA ASN A 33 -21.75 26.33 9.42
C ASN A 33 -22.57 25.02 9.51
N PRO A 34 -23.70 25.03 10.24
CA PRO A 34 -24.54 23.85 10.43
C PRO A 34 -24.97 23.19 9.12
N GLY A 35 -24.81 21.88 9.03
CA GLY A 35 -25.09 21.10 7.82
C GLY A 35 -23.89 20.98 6.86
N PHE A 36 -22.77 21.65 7.14
CA PHE A 36 -21.51 21.45 6.44
C PHE A 36 -20.54 20.60 7.26
N PHE A 37 -19.81 19.73 6.56
CA PHE A 37 -18.84 18.82 7.14
C PHE A 37 -17.52 18.91 6.39
N ARG A 38 -16.41 18.75 7.10
CA ARG A 38 -15.08 18.59 6.52
C ARG A 38 -14.75 17.11 6.44
N VAL A 39 -14.35 16.67 5.25
CA VAL A 39 -13.96 15.27 5.02
C VAL A 39 -12.46 15.19 4.78
N LYS A 40 -11.77 14.32 5.53
CA LYS A 40 -10.38 13.94 5.30
C LYS A 40 -10.33 12.49 4.83
N LEU A 41 -9.77 12.27 3.64
CA LEU A 41 -9.60 10.95 3.05
C LEU A 41 -8.12 10.56 3.10
N TYR A 42 -7.83 9.42 3.70
CA TYR A 42 -6.52 8.78 3.72
C TYR A 42 -6.61 7.53 2.85
N ALA A 43 -5.70 7.39 1.89
CA ALA A 43 -5.62 6.24 0.99
C ALA A 43 -4.18 5.74 0.95
N VAL A 44 -4.00 4.45 1.17
CA VAL A 44 -2.69 3.77 1.10
C VAL A 44 -2.73 2.84 -0.11
N PRO A 45 -2.05 3.15 -1.22
CA PRO A 45 -2.02 2.27 -2.38
C PRO A 45 -1.11 1.07 -2.12
N HIS A 46 -1.20 0.05 -2.98
CA HIS A 46 -0.14 -0.95 -3.03
C HIS A 46 1.15 -0.36 -3.61
N PHE A 47 2.28 -0.70 -2.99
CA PHE A 47 3.58 -0.34 -3.52
C PHE A 47 3.91 -1.15 -4.77
N GLN A 48 4.34 -0.45 -5.81
CA GLN A 48 4.88 -1.05 -7.02
C GLN A 48 6.41 -1.04 -6.94
N VAL A 49 7.04 -2.11 -7.39
CA VAL A 49 8.51 -2.15 -7.51
C VAL A 49 8.87 -1.41 -8.80
N GLU A 50 9.47 -0.24 -8.66
CA GLU A 50 9.88 0.59 -9.82
C GLU A 50 11.24 0.16 -10.39
N GLY A 51 12.09 -0.43 -9.56
CA GLY A 51 13.43 -0.88 -9.95
C GLY A 51 14.15 -1.60 -8.82
N MET A 52 15.21 -2.33 -9.18
CA MET A 52 16.05 -3.07 -8.23
C MET A 52 17.51 -2.98 -8.67
N ASP A 53 18.39 -2.58 -7.76
CA ASP A 53 19.83 -2.60 -7.97
C ASP A 53 20.38 -4.01 -7.72
N VAL A 54 20.92 -4.64 -8.76
CA VAL A 54 21.47 -5.99 -8.68
C VAL A 54 22.99 -5.94 -8.82
N ASN A 55 23.70 -6.34 -7.76
CA ASN A 55 25.15 -6.45 -7.77
C ASN A 55 25.59 -7.90 -7.97
N LEU A 56 26.31 -8.18 -9.05
CA LEU A 56 26.95 -9.46 -9.29
C LEU A 56 28.43 -9.36 -8.90
N SER A 57 28.95 -10.36 -8.18
CA SER A 57 30.35 -10.44 -7.81
C SER A 57 30.86 -11.86 -7.96
N LEU A 58 32.05 -12.02 -8.54
CA LEU A 58 32.74 -13.30 -8.59
C LEU A 58 33.35 -13.57 -7.21
N VAL A 59 32.94 -14.67 -6.57
CA VAL A 59 33.48 -15.10 -5.28
C VAL A 59 34.09 -16.50 -5.41
N SER A 60 35.23 -16.73 -4.75
CA SER A 60 35.93 -18.04 -4.78
C SER A 60 35.22 -19.11 -3.94
N GLN A 61 34.48 -18.69 -2.91
CA GLN A 61 33.67 -19.54 -2.07
C GLN A 61 32.32 -18.85 -1.85
N MET A 62 31.23 -19.53 -2.22
CA MET A 62 29.89 -19.01 -1.96
C MET A 62 29.68 -18.88 -0.44
N PRO A 63 29.19 -17.72 0.05
CA PRO A 63 28.76 -17.62 1.43
C PRO A 63 27.63 -18.64 1.66
N LYS A 64 27.73 -19.41 2.75
CA LYS A 64 26.67 -20.35 3.12
C LYS A 64 25.39 -19.54 3.32
N ALA A 65 24.30 -19.96 2.66
CA ALA A 65 22.99 -19.38 2.91
C ALA A 65 22.72 -19.43 4.42
N LYS A 66 22.36 -18.29 5.02
CA LYS A 66 21.81 -18.31 6.37
C LYS A 66 20.49 -19.07 6.28
N ALA A 67 20.45 -20.25 6.90
CA ALA A 67 19.21 -20.98 7.14
C ALA A 67 18.30 -20.18 8.08
#